data_AF-A0A9P1GNV1-F1
#
_entry.id   AF-A0A9P1GNV1-F1
#
_cell.length_a   1.000
_cell.length_b   1.000
_cell.length_c   1.000
_cell.angle_alpha   90.00
_cell.angle_beta   90.00
_cell.angle_gamma   90.00
#
_symmetry.space_group_name_H-M   'P 1'
#
loop_
_entity.id
_entity.type
_entity.pdbx_description
1 polymer ?
#
loop_
_entity_poly.entity_id
_entity_poly.type
_entity_poly.pdbx_seq_one_letter_code
_entity_poly.pdbx_strand_id
1 'polypeptide(L)'
;MANFIDVGFLVAALAACVAVIFGMVGPVKGGGMALSSTFAWHPILMSVAFPCLMMLGRWAYVSDEIGDKETQRSVHRGLMMLATFIGIAGYVMIFMAHLPLKTFFGYNFSTKKWAVPTRVAHDWLGYAILLMTLAQSAMGLYKLMSAREGRSIFKFHGTMGKVVMVLSAVNICLACIFWGWSPGYKIFVALLTVSVTAFGTFTQLRKAPEDSMMLDGLVLKKTRPSWKVQRPEVCLQRPSHVSTSVLLKTLHISVECGVSPKC
;
A
#
# COMPACT_ATOMS: atom_id res chain seq x y z
N MET A 1 2.24 25.03 -14.79
CA MET A 1 3.48 24.45 -15.36
C MET A 1 3.81 23.29 -14.44
N ALA A 2 3.63 22.05 -14.89
CA ALA A 2 4.01 20.90 -14.07
C ALA A 2 5.45 21.11 -13.60
N ASN A 3 5.67 21.06 -12.29
CA ASN A 3 7.00 21.29 -11.75
C ASN A 3 7.92 20.22 -12.34
N PHE A 4 9.14 20.58 -12.76
CA PHE A 4 10.12 19.64 -13.30
C PHE A 4 10.31 18.38 -12.41
N ILE A 5 10.11 18.56 -11.10
CA ILE A 5 10.11 17.49 -10.08
C ILE A 5 9.00 16.45 -10.33
N ASP A 6 7.79 16.87 -10.70
CA ASP A 6 6.64 15.99 -10.96
C ASP A 6 6.90 15.10 -12.19
N VAL A 7 7.42 15.69 -13.26
CA VAL A 7 7.78 14.97 -14.49
C VAL A 7 8.91 14.00 -14.20
N GLY A 8 9.96 14.44 -13.50
CA GLY A 8 11.09 13.60 -13.12
C GLY A 8 10.64 12.39 -12.28
N PHE A 9 9.70 12.59 -11.36
CA PHE A 9 9.13 11.54 -10.55
C PHE A 9 8.38 10.49 -11.37
N LEU A 10 7.45 10.94 -12.22
CA LEU A 10 6.65 10.06 -13.08
C LEU A 10 7.55 9.25 -14.03
N VAL A 11 8.52 9.91 -14.66
CA VAL A 11 9.47 9.27 -15.57
C VAL A 11 10.31 8.23 -14.83
N ALA A 12 10.83 8.54 -13.64
CA ALA A 12 11.64 7.59 -12.86
C ALA A 12 10.83 6.34 -12.45
N ALA A 13 9.58 6.54 -12.01
CA ALA A 13 8.68 5.46 -11.60
C ALA A 13 8.36 4.50 -12.77
N LEU A 14 8.04 5.05 -13.93
CA LEU A 14 7.75 4.27 -15.14
C LEU A 14 9.02 3.63 -15.70
N ALA A 15 10.14 4.36 -15.75
CA ALA A 15 11.42 3.85 -16.25
C ALA A 15 11.92 2.65 -15.44
N ALA A 16 11.78 2.66 -14.11
CA ALA A 16 12.14 1.51 -13.28
C ALA A 16 11.35 0.25 -13.66
N CYS A 17 10.04 0.38 -13.91
CA CYS A 17 9.20 -0.75 -14.33
C CYS A 17 9.52 -1.23 -15.74
N VAL A 18 9.66 -0.31 -16.69
CA VAL A 18 10.03 -0.64 -18.07
C VAL A 18 11.39 -1.32 -18.11
N ALA A 19 12.35 -0.86 -17.30
CA ALA A 19 13.64 -1.52 -17.16
C ALA A 19 13.46 -2.94 -16.61
N VAL A 20 12.72 -3.17 -15.52
CA VAL A 20 12.49 -4.55 -15.05
C VAL A 20 11.82 -5.43 -16.11
N ILE A 21 10.78 -4.93 -16.80
CA ILE A 21 10.11 -5.68 -17.88
C ILE A 21 11.11 -6.06 -18.97
N PHE A 22 11.85 -5.09 -19.51
CA PHE A 22 12.87 -5.32 -20.52
C PHE A 22 13.96 -6.28 -20.03
N GLY A 23 14.34 -6.18 -18.76
CA GLY A 23 15.31 -7.06 -18.12
C GLY A 23 14.86 -8.52 -18.06
N MET A 24 13.56 -8.76 -17.88
CA MET A 24 12.99 -10.10 -17.77
C MET A 24 12.71 -10.75 -19.12
N VAL A 25 12.14 -10.00 -20.07
CA VAL A 25 11.64 -10.57 -21.34
C VAL A 25 12.48 -10.17 -22.56
N GLY A 26 13.25 -9.09 -22.44
CA GLY A 26 14.07 -8.58 -23.52
C GLY A 26 15.35 -9.38 -23.75
N PRO A 27 16.06 -9.13 -24.85
CA PRO A 27 17.27 -9.85 -25.26
C PRO A 27 18.51 -9.37 -24.47
N VAL A 28 18.42 -9.35 -23.15
CA VAL A 28 19.55 -9.05 -22.26
C VAL A 28 20.08 -10.33 -21.60
N LYS A 29 21.36 -10.33 -21.23
CA LYS A 29 21.97 -11.44 -20.47
C LYS A 29 21.14 -11.71 -19.21
N GLY A 30 20.67 -12.93 -19.00
CA GLY A 30 19.81 -13.30 -17.85
C GLY A 30 18.33 -12.88 -17.98
N GLY A 31 17.94 -12.32 -19.14
CA GLY A 31 16.56 -12.10 -19.55
C GLY A 31 16.06 -13.18 -20.51
N GLY A 32 15.25 -12.79 -21.50
CA GLY A 32 14.73 -13.69 -22.53
C GLY A 32 13.71 -14.71 -22.02
N MET A 33 13.07 -14.47 -20.87
CA MET A 33 12.01 -15.36 -20.41
C MET A 33 10.76 -15.22 -21.26
N ALA A 34 10.11 -16.35 -21.52
CA ALA A 34 8.81 -16.37 -22.14
C ALA A 34 7.77 -15.64 -21.27
N LEU A 35 6.85 -14.91 -21.90
CA LEU A 35 5.70 -14.28 -21.22
C LEU A 35 4.73 -15.30 -20.61
N SER A 36 4.83 -16.58 -20.96
CA SER A 36 4.11 -17.67 -20.30
C SER A 36 4.73 -18.12 -18.98
N SER A 37 5.95 -17.67 -18.66
CA SER A 37 6.63 -18.00 -17.41
C SER A 37 5.98 -17.26 -16.24
N THR A 38 5.41 -18.00 -15.30
CA THR A 38 4.90 -17.46 -14.03
C THR A 38 6.01 -16.76 -13.24
N PHE A 39 7.25 -17.27 -13.32
CA PHE A 39 8.40 -16.62 -12.70
C PHE A 39 8.64 -15.22 -13.28
N ALA A 40 8.52 -15.03 -14.60
CA ALA A 40 8.77 -13.73 -15.24
C ALA A 40 7.80 -12.65 -14.75
N TRP A 41 6.54 -13.03 -14.53
CA TRP A 41 5.52 -12.11 -14.04
C TRP A 41 5.72 -11.66 -12.60
N HIS A 42 6.41 -12.43 -11.75
CA HIS A 42 6.69 -12.01 -10.39
C HIS A 42 7.45 -10.66 -10.30
N PRO A 43 8.69 -10.53 -10.80
CA PRO A 43 9.43 -9.27 -10.73
C PRO A 43 8.76 -8.16 -11.56
N ILE A 44 8.09 -8.49 -12.66
CA ILE A 44 7.29 -7.51 -13.43
C ILE A 44 6.20 -6.90 -12.55
N LEU A 45 5.32 -7.72 -11.98
CA LEU A 45 4.21 -7.24 -11.16
C LEU A 45 4.70 -6.57 -9.87
N MET A 46 5.76 -7.08 -9.24
CA MET A 46 6.37 -6.42 -8.09
C MET A 46 6.93 -5.04 -8.43
N SER A 47 7.57 -4.88 -9.60
CA SER A 47 8.03 -3.56 -10.06
C SER A 47 6.86 -2.61 -10.33
N VAL A 48 5.79 -3.08 -10.97
CA VAL A 48 4.58 -2.26 -11.20
C VAL A 48 3.96 -1.82 -9.87
N ALA A 49 3.85 -2.72 -8.90
CA ALA A 49 3.26 -2.43 -7.59
C ALA A 49 4.10 -1.42 -6.78
N PHE A 50 5.37 -1.73 -6.53
CA PHE A 50 6.17 -1.02 -5.52
C PHE A 50 6.84 0.26 -6.05
N PRO A 51 7.83 0.21 -6.96
CA PRO A 51 8.48 1.42 -7.46
C PRO A 51 7.62 2.24 -8.44
N CYS A 52 6.48 1.74 -8.94
CA CYS A 52 5.56 2.55 -9.74
C CYS A 52 4.30 2.95 -8.97
N LEU A 53 3.33 2.06 -8.76
CA LEU A 53 2.01 2.46 -8.26
C LEU A 53 2.05 3.01 -6.83
N MET A 54 2.81 2.42 -5.91
CA MET A 54 2.97 3.00 -4.57
C MET A 54 3.68 4.36 -4.60
N MET A 55 4.65 4.53 -5.51
CA MET A 55 5.32 5.82 -5.72
C MET A 55 4.32 6.86 -6.23
N LEU A 56 3.57 6.56 -7.29
CA LEU A 56 2.54 7.44 -7.84
C LEU A 56 1.43 7.76 -6.83
N GLY A 57 1.00 6.77 -6.04
CA GLY A 57 0.02 7.01 -4.98
C GLY A 57 0.54 7.96 -3.91
N ARG A 58 1.84 7.93 -3.59
CA ARG A 58 2.45 8.91 -2.67
C ARG A 58 2.60 10.29 -3.31
N TRP A 59 2.99 10.34 -4.57
CA TRP A 59 3.07 11.58 -5.34
C TRP A 59 1.74 12.32 -5.43
N ALA A 60 0.62 11.60 -5.31
CA ALA A 60 -0.69 12.22 -5.29
C ALA A 60 -0.89 13.25 -4.14
N TYR A 61 -0.09 13.19 -3.07
CA TYR A 61 -0.10 14.20 -2.01
C TYR A 61 0.99 15.27 -2.14
N VAL A 62 1.90 15.11 -3.10
CA VAL A 62 3.01 16.03 -3.36
C VAL A 62 2.67 16.98 -4.50
N SER A 63 1.92 16.50 -5.50
CA SER A 63 1.51 17.29 -6.66
C SER A 63 0.36 18.24 -6.33
N ASP A 64 0.53 19.50 -6.76
CA ASP A 64 -0.52 20.52 -6.72
C ASP A 64 -1.53 20.38 -7.87
N GLU A 65 -1.18 19.63 -8.91
CA GLU A 65 -1.96 19.52 -10.16
C GLU A 65 -3.16 18.57 -10.03
N ILE A 66 -3.20 17.71 -8.99
CA ILE A 66 -4.31 16.77 -8.77
C ILE A 66 -5.56 17.47 -8.21
N GLY A 67 -5.40 18.68 -7.67
CA GLY A 67 -6.49 19.46 -7.10
C GLY A 67 -6.56 19.37 -5.58
N ASP A 68 -7.77 19.34 -5.06
CA ASP A 68 -8.03 19.48 -3.63
C ASP A 68 -7.66 18.22 -2.82
N LYS A 69 -7.64 18.38 -1.50
CA LYS A 69 -7.22 17.30 -0.58
C LYS A 69 -8.11 16.06 -0.65
N GLU A 70 -9.40 16.22 -0.97
CA GLU A 70 -10.29 15.08 -1.13
C GLU A 70 -9.94 14.28 -2.39
N THR A 71 -9.71 14.96 -3.52
CA THR A 71 -9.27 14.33 -4.76
C THR A 71 -7.92 13.62 -4.57
N GLN A 72 -6.93 14.28 -3.96
CA GLN A 72 -5.63 13.68 -3.64
C GLN A 72 -5.76 12.39 -2.81
N ARG A 73 -6.63 12.39 -1.78
CA ARG A 73 -6.90 11.20 -0.97
C ARG A 73 -7.53 10.07 -1.78
N SER A 74 -8.45 10.40 -2.68
CA SER A 74 -9.12 9.42 -3.53
C SER A 74 -8.13 8.75 -4.50
N VAL A 75 -7.31 9.56 -5.18
CA VAL A 75 -6.26 9.07 -6.10
C VAL A 75 -5.24 8.23 -5.35
N HIS A 76 -4.72 8.72 -4.21
CA HIS A 76 -3.82 7.95 -3.35
C HIS A 76 -4.40 6.58 -2.98
N ARG A 77 -5.65 6.54 -2.50
CA ARG A 77 -6.32 5.30 -2.12
C ARG A 77 -6.46 4.35 -3.30
N GLY A 78 -6.91 4.84 -4.45
CA GLY A 78 -7.06 4.04 -5.66
C GLY A 78 -5.74 3.38 -6.08
N LEU A 79 -4.67 4.17 -6.15
CA LEU A 79 -3.34 3.68 -6.52
C LEU A 79 -2.77 2.69 -5.50
N MET A 80 -2.94 2.94 -4.19
CA MET A 80 -2.45 2.04 -3.13
C MET A 80 -3.20 0.71 -3.10
N MET A 81 -4.51 0.72 -3.34
CA MET A 81 -5.31 -0.51 -3.46
C MET A 81 -4.89 -1.31 -4.69
N LEU A 82 -4.74 -0.65 -5.85
CA LEU A 82 -4.28 -1.29 -7.07
C LEU A 82 -2.87 -1.88 -6.91
N ALA A 83 -1.95 -1.12 -6.29
CA ALA A 83 -0.61 -1.61 -5.96
C ALA A 83 -0.65 -2.84 -5.07
N THR A 84 -1.53 -2.86 -4.05
CA THR A 84 -1.70 -4.01 -3.16
C THR A 84 -2.16 -5.24 -3.92
N PHE A 85 -3.18 -5.11 -4.78
CA PHE A 85 -3.67 -6.24 -5.58
C PHE A 85 -2.61 -6.76 -6.56
N ILE A 86 -1.90 -5.87 -7.24
CA ILE A 86 -0.83 -6.25 -8.17
C ILE A 86 0.35 -6.90 -7.42
N GLY A 87 0.70 -6.41 -6.23
CA GLY A 87 1.72 -7.03 -5.38
C GLY A 87 1.33 -8.44 -4.92
N ILE A 88 0.06 -8.65 -4.55
CA ILE A 88 -0.48 -9.99 -4.23
C ILE A 88 -0.43 -10.89 -5.47
N ALA A 89 -0.83 -10.40 -6.64
CA ALA A 89 -0.74 -11.16 -7.88
C ALA A 89 0.71 -11.56 -8.19
N GLY A 90 1.67 -10.64 -8.04
CA GLY A 90 3.09 -10.92 -8.15
C GLY A 90 3.57 -12.00 -7.18
N TYR A 91 3.03 -12.04 -5.96
CA TYR A 91 3.32 -13.10 -4.99
C TYR A 91 2.73 -14.45 -5.43
N VAL A 92 1.49 -14.47 -5.90
CA VAL A 92 0.85 -15.69 -6.42
C VAL A 92 1.66 -16.27 -7.59
N MET A 93 2.17 -15.42 -8.48
CA MET A 93 3.01 -15.84 -9.60
C MET A 93 4.29 -16.56 -9.15
N ILE A 94 5.03 -16.01 -8.18
CA ILE A 94 6.24 -16.70 -7.66
C ILE A 94 5.91 -17.95 -6.88
N PHE A 95 4.82 -17.94 -6.11
CA PHE A 95 4.34 -19.12 -5.39
C PHE A 95 4.07 -20.28 -6.36
N MET A 96 3.36 -20.01 -7.47
CA MET A 96 3.09 -21.01 -8.50
C MET A 96 4.35 -21.49 -9.21
N ALA A 97 5.31 -20.60 -9.48
CA ALA A 97 6.61 -20.98 -10.05
C ALA A 97 7.43 -21.89 -9.12
N HIS A 98 7.33 -21.66 -7.81
CA HIS A 98 8.08 -22.38 -6.78
C HIS A 98 7.43 -23.69 -6.32
N LEU A 99 6.11 -23.81 -6.46
CA LEU A 99 5.34 -24.98 -6.04
C LEU A 99 5.88 -26.33 -6.59
N PRO A 100 6.11 -26.50 -7.91
CA PRO A 100 6.65 -27.76 -8.44
C PRO A 100 8.09 -28.03 -7.98
N LEU A 101 8.86 -26.97 -7.69
CA LEU A 101 10.25 -27.06 -7.23
C LEU A 101 10.37 -27.29 -5.72
N LYS A 102 9.25 -27.20 -4.97
CA LYS A 102 9.19 -27.23 -3.50
C LYS A 102 10.24 -26.31 -2.86
N THR A 103 10.36 -25.09 -3.39
CA THR A 103 11.35 -24.10 -2.93
C THR A 103 10.64 -22.90 -2.30
N PHE A 104 10.72 -22.73 -0.98
CA PHE A 104 10.05 -21.62 -0.28
C PHE A 104 10.98 -21.04 0.77
N PHE A 105 10.87 -19.73 1.04
CA PHE A 105 11.72 -19.03 2.02
C PHE A 105 13.23 -19.17 1.76
N GLY A 106 13.62 -19.34 0.49
CA GLY A 106 14.99 -19.64 0.10
C GLY A 106 15.46 -21.06 0.43
N TYR A 107 14.58 -21.96 0.88
CA TYR A 107 14.89 -23.35 1.20
C TYR A 107 14.25 -24.31 0.20
N ASN A 108 15.04 -25.23 -0.34
CA ASN A 108 14.54 -26.31 -1.19
C ASN A 108 14.23 -27.54 -0.33
N PHE A 109 12.93 -27.85 -0.18
CA PHE A 109 12.46 -28.95 0.67
C PHE A 109 12.75 -30.33 0.08
N SER A 110 12.95 -30.43 -1.24
CA SER A 110 13.31 -31.70 -1.90
C SER A 110 14.79 -32.05 -1.67
N THR A 111 15.68 -31.09 -1.88
CA THR A 111 17.14 -31.30 -1.77
C THR A 111 17.70 -31.04 -0.38
N LYS A 112 16.89 -30.46 0.52
CA LYS A 112 17.27 -30.04 1.87
C LYS A 112 18.44 -29.06 1.89
N LYS A 113 18.48 -28.14 0.93
CA LYS A 113 19.53 -27.13 0.79
C LYS A 113 18.96 -25.72 0.80
N TRP A 114 19.67 -24.82 1.45
CA TRP A 114 19.43 -23.38 1.38
C TRP A 114 19.97 -22.81 0.07
N ALA A 115 19.28 -21.81 -0.47
CA ALA A 115 19.76 -20.98 -1.55
C ALA A 115 20.91 -20.08 -1.07
N VAL A 116 21.54 -19.38 -2.02
CA VAL A 116 22.56 -18.37 -1.69
C VAL A 116 21.99 -17.31 -0.74
N PRO A 117 22.76 -16.81 0.25
CA PRO A 117 22.24 -15.94 1.31
C PRO A 117 21.47 -14.71 0.82
N THR A 118 21.90 -14.09 -0.28
CA THR A 118 21.24 -12.92 -0.88
C THR A 118 19.82 -13.22 -1.37
N ARG A 119 19.58 -14.43 -1.89
CA ARG A 119 18.23 -14.89 -2.26
C ARG A 119 17.38 -15.17 -1.03
N VAL A 120 17.94 -15.81 0.00
CA VAL A 120 17.22 -16.06 1.27
C VAL A 120 16.80 -14.74 1.91
N ALA A 121 17.68 -13.74 1.94
CA ALA A 121 17.38 -12.40 2.44
C ALA A 121 16.26 -11.72 1.63
N HIS A 122 16.30 -11.82 0.30
CA HIS A 122 15.25 -11.30 -0.58
C HIS A 122 13.89 -11.93 -0.31
N ASP A 123 13.84 -13.26 -0.12
CA ASP A 123 12.61 -13.98 0.13
C ASP A 123 11.97 -13.54 1.46
N TRP A 124 12.73 -13.57 2.56
CA TRP A 124 12.25 -13.17 3.89
C TRP A 124 11.82 -11.70 3.94
N LEU A 125 12.62 -10.80 3.36
CA LEU A 125 12.28 -9.39 3.29
C LEU A 125 11.01 -9.17 2.44
N GLY A 126 10.88 -9.88 1.32
CA GLY A 126 9.69 -9.87 0.47
C GLY A 126 8.41 -10.27 1.22
N TYR A 127 8.45 -11.35 2.00
CA TYR A 127 7.32 -11.76 2.86
C TYR A 127 6.95 -10.68 3.87
N ALA A 128 7.94 -10.10 4.56
CA ALA A 128 7.71 -9.02 5.52
C ALA A 128 7.06 -7.80 4.85
N ILE A 129 7.55 -7.38 3.67
CA ILE A 129 7.00 -6.26 2.90
C ILE A 129 5.54 -6.52 2.51
N LEU A 130 5.22 -7.73 2.02
CA LEU A 130 3.85 -8.08 1.66
C LEU A 130 2.92 -8.04 2.86
N LEU A 131 3.34 -8.60 4.00
CA LEU A 131 2.56 -8.55 5.24
C LEU A 131 2.32 -7.10 5.71
N MET A 132 3.36 -6.26 5.68
CA MET A 132 3.23 -4.84 6.01
C MET A 132 2.33 -4.08 5.03
N THR A 133 2.35 -4.45 3.74
CA THR A 133 1.50 -3.85 2.71
C THR A 133 0.02 -4.19 2.94
N LEU A 134 -0.29 -5.45 3.28
CA LEU A 134 -1.64 -5.86 3.67
C LEU A 134 -2.10 -5.12 4.93
N ALA A 135 -1.23 -5.01 5.95
CA ALA A 135 -1.52 -4.26 7.16
C ALA A 135 -1.75 -2.76 6.87
N GLN A 136 -0.95 -2.16 5.98
CA GLN A 136 -1.13 -0.77 5.52
C GLN A 136 -2.49 -0.59 4.82
N SER A 137 -2.86 -1.50 3.92
CA SER A 137 -4.15 -1.46 3.21
C SER A 137 -5.32 -1.51 4.20
N ALA A 138 -5.30 -2.46 5.14
CA ALA A 138 -6.32 -2.57 6.19
C ALA A 138 -6.39 -1.29 7.05
N MET A 139 -5.26 -0.77 7.53
CA MET A 139 -5.21 0.48 8.29
C MET A 139 -5.74 1.68 7.49
N GLY A 140 -5.45 1.75 6.19
CA GLY A 140 -5.95 2.80 5.31
C GLY A 140 -7.48 2.78 5.20
N LEU A 141 -8.07 1.60 5.08
CA LEU A 141 -9.53 1.42 5.07
C LEU A 141 -10.17 1.81 6.41
N TYR A 142 -9.64 1.32 7.54
CA TYR A 142 -10.16 1.70 8.86
C TYR A 142 -10.01 3.19 9.16
N LYS A 143 -8.91 3.79 8.71
CA LYS A 143 -8.68 5.23 8.83
C LYS A 143 -9.70 6.04 8.03
N LEU A 144 -10.09 5.56 6.85
CA LEU A 144 -11.16 6.18 6.05
C LEU A 144 -12.51 6.12 6.76
N MET A 145 -12.86 4.97 7.34
CA MET A 145 -14.10 4.80 8.11
C MET A 145 -14.13 5.74 9.32
N SER A 146 -13.04 5.79 10.08
CA SER A 146 -12.93 6.67 11.26
C SER A 146 -12.95 8.15 10.89
N ALA A 147 -12.38 8.53 9.74
CA ALA A 147 -12.41 9.91 9.28
C ALA A 147 -13.83 10.41 8.99
N ARG A 148 -14.74 9.53 8.53
CA ARG A 148 -16.17 9.86 8.34
C ARG A 148 -16.88 10.17 9.66
N GLU A 149 -16.37 9.65 10.76
CA GLU A 149 -16.87 9.92 12.12
C GLU A 149 -16.12 11.08 12.81
N GLY A 150 -15.26 11.80 12.07
CA GLY A 150 -14.44 12.88 12.64
C GLY A 150 -13.28 12.40 13.53
N ARG A 151 -12.96 11.10 13.55
CA ARG A 151 -11.89 10.53 14.35
C ARG A 151 -10.60 10.38 13.54
N SER A 152 -9.47 10.75 14.16
CA SER A 152 -8.13 10.59 13.56
C SER A 152 -7.38 9.45 14.25
N ILE A 153 -7.31 8.30 13.58
CA ILE A 153 -6.60 7.10 14.05
C ILE A 153 -5.36 6.82 13.17
N PHE A 154 -4.45 5.96 13.66
CA PHE A 154 -3.24 5.53 12.95
C PHE A 154 -2.40 6.69 12.38
N LYS A 155 -1.94 7.59 13.26
CA LYS A 155 -1.09 8.74 12.85
C LYS A 155 0.23 8.30 12.21
N PHE A 156 0.76 7.14 12.61
CA PHE A 156 1.98 6.55 12.06
C PHE A 156 1.81 5.88 10.69
N HIS A 157 0.57 5.76 10.17
CA HIS A 157 0.29 5.10 8.88
C HIS A 157 1.18 5.64 7.74
N GLY A 158 1.32 6.97 7.66
CA GLY A 158 2.18 7.60 6.65
C GLY A 158 3.67 7.28 6.80
N THR A 159 4.18 7.18 8.04
CA THR A 159 5.59 6.79 8.30
C THR A 159 5.82 5.33 7.94
N MET A 160 4.90 4.44 8.29
CA MET A 160 5.01 3.03 7.96
C MET A 160 4.94 2.79 6.44
N GLY A 161 4.10 3.51 5.70
CA GLY A 161 4.11 3.47 4.23
C GLY A 161 5.47 3.82 3.62
N LYS A 162 6.16 4.83 4.17
CA LYS A 162 7.54 5.18 3.78
C LYS A 162 8.54 4.06 4.07
N VAL A 163 8.41 3.38 5.21
CA VAL A 163 9.25 2.22 5.55
C VAL A 163 9.05 1.09 4.53
N VAL A 164 7.80 0.76 4.19
CA VAL A 164 7.49 -0.25 3.15
C VAL A 164 8.14 0.11 1.81
N MET A 165 8.07 1.37 1.41
CA MET A 165 8.69 1.90 0.18
C MET A 165 10.22 1.74 0.17
N VAL A 166 10.90 2.03 1.28
CA VAL A 166 12.36 1.88 1.38
C VAL A 166 12.75 0.40 1.38
N LEU A 167 12.04 -0.43 2.14
CA LEU A 167 12.33 -1.86 2.22
C LEU A 167 12.09 -2.56 0.87
N SER A 168 11.06 -2.16 0.11
CA SER A 168 10.84 -2.71 -1.24
C SER A 168 11.95 -2.35 -2.22
N ALA A 169 12.50 -1.14 -2.15
CA ALA A 169 13.67 -0.75 -2.93
C ALA A 169 14.90 -1.60 -2.58
N VAL A 170 15.18 -1.78 -1.28
CA VAL A 170 16.24 -2.69 -0.81
C VAL A 170 16.01 -4.11 -1.33
N ASN A 171 14.77 -4.59 -1.31
CA ASN A 171 14.44 -5.94 -1.77
C ASN A 171 14.68 -6.13 -3.28
N ILE A 172 14.39 -5.12 -4.10
CA ILE A 172 14.70 -5.11 -5.53
C ILE A 172 16.21 -5.09 -5.76
N CYS A 173 16.96 -4.30 -4.98
CA CYS A 173 18.42 -4.30 -5.06
C CYS A 173 19.02 -5.67 -4.71
N LEU A 174 18.48 -6.36 -3.69
CA LEU A 174 18.89 -7.74 -3.37
C LEU A 174 18.65 -8.69 -4.56
N ALA A 175 17.49 -8.57 -5.23
CA ALA A 175 17.20 -9.33 -6.44
C ALA A 175 18.22 -9.07 -7.55
N CYS A 176 18.55 -7.80 -7.80
CA CYS A 176 19.54 -7.41 -8.81
C CYS A 176 20.91 -8.06 -8.55
N ILE A 177 21.33 -8.23 -7.29
CA ILE A 177 22.62 -8.84 -6.95
C ILE A 177 22.71 -10.27 -7.47
N PHE A 178 21.73 -11.12 -7.15
CA PHE A 178 21.78 -12.54 -7.54
C PHE A 178 21.20 -12.83 -8.93
N TRP A 179 20.57 -11.84 -9.58
CA TRP A 179 20.05 -12.03 -10.93
C TRP A 179 21.15 -12.17 -11.98
N GLY A 180 20.86 -12.84 -13.10
CA GLY A 180 21.83 -13.11 -14.16
C GLY A 180 22.19 -11.93 -15.07
N TRP A 181 21.74 -10.70 -14.75
CA TRP A 181 21.98 -9.51 -15.57
C TRP A 181 23.46 -9.11 -15.65
N SER A 182 23.82 -8.34 -16.68
CA SER A 182 25.14 -7.72 -16.74
C SER A 182 25.32 -6.72 -15.58
N PRO A 183 26.55 -6.49 -15.09
CA PRO A 183 26.79 -5.55 -13.99
C PRO A 183 26.24 -4.15 -14.26
N GLY A 184 26.44 -3.62 -15.49
CA GLY A 184 25.92 -2.31 -15.88
C GLY A 184 24.39 -2.24 -15.80
N TYR A 185 23.70 -3.30 -16.21
CA TYR A 185 22.24 -3.34 -16.16
C TYR A 185 21.71 -3.43 -14.72
N LYS A 186 22.39 -4.19 -13.85
CA LYS A 186 22.08 -4.24 -12.41
C LYS A 186 22.19 -2.85 -11.77
N ILE A 187 23.29 -2.13 -12.05
CA ILE A 187 23.53 -0.78 -11.54
C ILE A 187 22.44 0.16 -12.05
N PHE A 188 22.09 0.09 -13.33
CA PHE A 188 21.05 0.92 -13.93
C PHE A 188 19.69 0.73 -13.23
N VAL A 189 19.21 -0.51 -13.07
CA VAL A 189 17.94 -0.80 -12.40
C VAL A 189 17.96 -0.39 -10.92
N ALA A 190 19.08 -0.64 -10.22
CA ALA A 190 19.25 -0.22 -8.83
C ALA A 190 19.20 1.31 -8.69
N LEU A 191 19.89 2.07 -9.55
CA LEU A 191 19.87 3.53 -9.52
C LEU A 191 18.48 4.10 -9.79
N LEU A 192 17.75 3.56 -10.78
CA LEU A 192 16.37 3.97 -11.04
C LEU A 192 15.48 3.72 -9.82
N THR A 193 15.59 2.53 -9.23
CA THR A 193 14.79 2.13 -8.06
C THR A 193 15.10 3.00 -6.84
N VAL A 194 16.38 3.21 -6.51
CA VAL A 194 16.78 4.06 -5.38
C VAL A 194 16.35 5.50 -5.61
N SER A 195 16.50 6.01 -6.84
CA SER A 195 16.12 7.40 -7.17
C SER A 195 14.62 7.61 -6.99
N VAL A 196 13.77 6.76 -7.60
CA VAL A 196 12.31 6.92 -7.46
C VAL A 196 11.86 6.79 -6.01
N THR A 197 12.44 5.85 -5.25
CA THR A 197 12.12 5.70 -3.82
C THR A 197 12.58 6.90 -3.01
N ALA A 198 13.76 7.45 -3.28
CA ALA A 198 14.25 8.64 -2.58
C ALA A 198 13.33 9.83 -2.82
N PHE A 199 12.97 10.11 -4.08
CA PHE A 199 12.03 11.18 -4.41
C PHE A 199 10.65 10.92 -3.80
N GLY A 200 10.11 9.71 -3.88
CA GLY A 200 8.75 9.41 -3.38
C GLY A 200 8.64 9.48 -1.87
N THR A 201 9.70 9.09 -1.16
CA THR A 201 9.69 8.94 0.29
C THR A 201 10.04 10.24 1.01
N PHE A 202 11.04 10.96 0.50
CA PHE A 202 11.66 12.09 1.19
C PHE A 202 11.23 13.45 0.66
N THR A 203 10.51 13.52 -0.46
CA THR A 203 9.88 14.78 -0.87
C THR A 203 8.85 15.19 0.18
N GLN A 204 9.02 16.41 0.69
CA GLN A 204 8.17 16.95 1.73
C GLN A 204 6.76 17.15 1.20
N LEU A 205 5.77 16.83 2.03
CA LEU A 205 4.40 17.20 1.72
C LEU A 205 4.32 18.72 1.79
N ARG A 206 3.75 19.34 0.76
CA ARG A 206 3.45 20.76 0.82
C ARG A 206 2.49 20.98 1.99
N LYS A 207 2.82 21.90 2.88
CA LYS A 207 1.84 22.36 3.88
C LYS A 207 0.70 22.95 3.06
N ALA A 208 -0.52 22.44 3.26
CA ALA A 208 -1.69 23.15 2.76
C ALA A 208 -1.53 24.61 3.23
N PRO A 209 -1.74 25.60 2.35
CA PRO A 209 -1.68 26.99 2.78
C PRO A 209 -2.53 27.09 4.03
N GLU A 210 -1.88 27.33 5.18
CA GLU A 210 -2.58 27.57 6.43
C GLU A 210 -3.50 28.71 6.11
N ASP A 211 -4.81 28.45 6.18
CA ASP A 211 -5.84 29.36 5.75
C ASP A 211 -5.48 30.79 6.16
N SER A 212 -5.01 31.54 5.16
CA SER A 212 -5.26 32.96 5.00
C SER A 212 -6.76 33.20 4.75
N MET A 213 -7.65 32.34 5.28
CA MET A 213 -8.96 32.73 5.82
C MET A 213 -8.79 33.48 7.16
N MET A 214 -7.82 34.39 7.25
CA MET A 214 -8.21 35.77 7.52
C MET A 214 -9.14 36.14 6.34
N LEU A 215 -10.44 35.84 6.35
CA LEU A 215 -11.41 36.67 7.07
C LEU A 215 -10.90 38.12 7.15
N ASP A 216 -10.82 38.76 5.98
CA ASP A 216 -10.66 40.21 5.78
C ASP A 216 -11.82 40.99 6.45
N GLY A 217 -11.95 40.88 7.77
CA GLY A 217 -12.76 41.78 8.59
C GLY A 217 -13.73 41.13 9.57
N LEU A 218 -13.99 39.82 9.48
CA LEU A 218 -14.73 39.13 10.53
C LEU A 218 -13.77 38.29 11.36
N VAL A 219 -13.17 38.97 12.35
CA VAL A 219 -12.68 38.36 13.57
C VAL A 219 -13.86 37.65 14.24
N LEU A 220 -14.26 36.50 13.70
CA LEU A 220 -14.85 35.45 14.49
C LEU A 220 -13.71 34.99 15.39
N LYS A 221 -13.53 35.73 16.49
CA LYS A 221 -12.91 35.22 17.71
C LYS A 221 -13.43 33.80 17.79
N LYS A 222 -12.54 32.84 17.59
CA LYS A 222 -12.75 31.47 18.01
C LYS A 222 -12.75 31.52 19.54
N THR A 223 -13.77 32.16 20.12
CA THR A 223 -14.34 31.72 21.37
C THR A 223 -14.64 30.27 21.09
N ARG A 224 -13.71 29.40 21.49
CA ARG A 224 -14.06 28.00 21.77
C ARG A 224 -15.35 28.16 22.55
N PRO A 225 -16.51 27.73 22.03
CA PRO A 225 -17.69 27.76 22.85
C PRO A 225 -17.26 26.99 24.07
N SER A 226 -17.29 27.66 25.21
CA SER A 226 -17.22 26.98 26.49
C SER A 226 -18.50 26.16 26.52
N TRP A 227 -18.50 25.04 25.80
CA TRP A 227 -19.25 23.87 26.17
C TRP A 227 -18.64 23.49 27.52
N LYS A 228 -19.03 24.24 28.57
CA LYS A 228 -19.47 23.58 29.78
C LYS A 228 -20.47 22.60 29.24
N VAL A 229 -20.00 21.36 29.06
CA VAL A 229 -20.88 20.21 29.04
C VAL A 229 -21.63 20.39 30.34
N GLN A 230 -22.79 21.05 30.27
CA GLN A 230 -23.84 20.86 31.25
C GLN A 230 -24.05 19.37 31.14
N ARG A 231 -23.36 18.63 32.01
CA ARG A 231 -23.75 17.27 32.31
C ARG A 231 -25.23 17.45 32.60
N PRO A 232 -26.15 16.88 31.80
CA PRO A 232 -27.52 16.84 32.23
C PRO A 232 -27.44 16.25 33.63
N GLU A 233 -27.93 17.00 34.62
CA GLU A 233 -28.20 16.41 35.92
C GLU A 233 -29.09 15.22 35.58
N VAL A 234 -28.49 14.03 35.61
CA VAL A 234 -29.24 12.79 35.61
C VAL A 234 -29.97 12.87 36.94
N CYS A 235 -31.18 13.43 36.89
CA CYS A 235 -32.19 13.21 37.89
C CYS A 235 -32.31 11.70 38.00
N LEU A 236 -31.62 11.14 39.00
CA LEU A 236 -31.83 9.80 39.52
C LEU A 236 -33.26 9.76 40.07
N GLN A 237 -34.24 9.72 39.17
CA GLN A 237 -35.55 9.21 39.52
C GLN A 237 -35.34 7.73 39.84
N ARG A 238 -35.39 7.41 41.14
CA ARG A 238 -35.52 6.03 41.61
C ARG A 238 -36.70 5.39 40.86
N PRO A 239 -36.49 4.30 40.11
CA PRO A 239 -37.61 3.52 39.63
C PRO A 239 -38.29 2.87 40.83
N SER A 240 -39.48 3.36 41.18
CA SER A 240 -40.44 2.60 41.96
C SER A 240 -40.93 1.44 41.10
N HIS A 241 -40.63 0.22 41.57
CA HIS A 241 -41.29 -1.05 41.22
C HIS A 241 -41.86 -1.16 39.80
N VAL A 242 -41.09 -1.77 38.89
CA VAL A 242 -41.65 -2.37 37.68
C VAL A 242 -41.59 -3.88 37.80
N SER A 243 -42.79 -4.45 37.78
CA SER A 243 -43.13 -5.85 37.88
C SER A 243 -42.42 -6.72 36.85
N THR A 244 -41.86 -7.83 37.31
CA THR A 244 -41.38 -8.95 36.50
C THR A 244 -42.55 -9.69 35.86
N SER A 245 -42.85 -9.44 34.59
CA SER A 245 -43.51 -10.42 33.72
C SER A 245 -43.53 -9.96 32.27
N VAL A 246 -43.18 -10.89 31.37
CA VAL A 246 -43.48 -10.92 29.93
C VAL A 246 -42.59 -10.06 29.01
N LEU A 247 -41.63 -10.71 28.33
CA LEU A 247 -41.64 -10.80 26.86
C LEU A 247 -40.57 -11.80 26.36
N LEU A 248 -40.91 -13.09 26.44
CA LEU A 248 -40.45 -14.08 25.46
C LEU A 248 -41.27 -13.80 24.20
N LYS A 249 -40.66 -13.30 23.12
CA LYS A 249 -41.15 -13.51 21.75
C LYS A 249 -40.17 -12.99 20.68
N THR A 250 -39.79 -13.95 19.83
CA THR A 250 -39.55 -13.79 18.39
C THR A 250 -38.15 -13.37 17.93
N LEU A 251 -37.24 -14.34 17.85
CA LEU A 251 -36.18 -14.38 16.84
C LEU A 251 -36.50 -15.53 15.88
N HIS A 252 -37.30 -15.23 14.85
CA HIS A 252 -37.45 -16.09 13.67
C HIS A 252 -36.39 -15.64 12.67
N ILE A 253 -35.28 -16.40 12.59
CA ILE A 253 -34.32 -16.29 11.48
C ILE A 253 -34.75 -17.34 10.46
N SER A 254 -35.38 -16.89 9.37
CA SER A 254 -35.57 -17.72 8.18
C SER A 254 -34.25 -17.75 7.40
N VAL A 255 -33.62 -18.92 7.35
CA VAL A 255 -32.50 -19.22 6.45
C VAL A 255 -33.10 -19.88 5.20
N GLU A 256 -33.24 -19.12 4.12
CA GLU A 256 -33.51 -19.71 2.81
C GLU A 256 -32.19 -20.21 2.21
N CYS A 257 -31.99 -21.53 2.29
CA CYS A 257 -30.97 -22.23 1.50
C CYS A 257 -31.46 -22.38 0.06
N GLY A 258 -31.02 -21.49 -0.83
CA GLY A 258 -31.14 -21.67 -2.27
C GLY A 258 -30.19 -22.75 -2.78
N VAL A 259 -30.71 -23.94 -3.01
CA VAL A 259 -30.07 -25.00 -3.80
C VAL A 259 -30.18 -24.61 -5.28
N SER A 260 -29.04 -24.45 -5.97
CA SER A 260 -29.02 -24.33 -7.43
C SER A 260 -28.71 -25.69 -8.08
N PRO A 261 -29.48 -26.13 -9.09
CA PRO A 261 -29.23 -27.38 -9.78
C PRO A 261 -28.15 -27.23 -10.87
N LYS A 262 -27.26 -28.23 -10.87
CA LYS A 262 -26.49 -28.81 -11.97
C LYS A 262 -26.59 -28.14 -13.36
N CYS A 263 -25.42 -27.74 -13.87
CA CYS A 263 -24.94 -28.00 -15.23
C CYS A 263 -23.51 -28.53 -15.12
#